data_AF-A0A958LG79-F1
#
_entry.id   AF-A0A958LG79-F1
#
_cell.length_a   1.000
_cell.length_b   1.000
_cell.length_c   1.000
_cell.angle_alpha   90.00
_cell.angle_beta   90.00
_cell.angle_gamma   90.00
#
_symmetry.space_group_name_H-M   'P 1'
#
loop_
_entity.id
_entity.type
_entity.pdbx_description
1 polymer ?
#
loop_
_entity_poly.entity_id
_entity_poly.type
_entity_poly.pdbx_seq_one_letter_code
_entity_poly.pdbx_strand_id
1 'polypeptide(L)'
;LSGQSPLYDLPFFYPFKNTLTYSDPFLSSGLMALVVRQLWSGASLIAQVNLQLIAGTILYLLSLYWLIRTLGGRGAAAILLSVIGTFVPLRFVYVVHVHTYLIFAIPLSIACFIHYNQSGQKRFLLGFAAAYLFQMANAPMTAYFFMITIALYALFQRQWWGTLIRDRWQQLVFAGLLFLSVALYLPYWSQAASEQSFRTIRDAAHFSYSIERLGGWDVVALVSFTIVLFVTMRKSKKTLRQLLPWWCIALVGLVAMLGPVVKVDEQTLR
;
A
#
# COMPACT_ATOMS: atom_id res chain seq x y z
N LEU A 1 -18.20 12.65 -26.10
CA LEU A 1 -18.25 11.64 -25.02
C LEU A 1 -19.09 12.18 -23.87
N SER A 2 -20.42 12.17 -24.02
CA SER A 2 -21.38 12.72 -23.05
C SER A 2 -22.06 11.61 -22.24
N GLY A 3 -21.28 10.63 -21.76
CA GLY A 3 -21.74 9.58 -20.87
C GLY A 3 -21.17 9.83 -19.47
N GLN A 4 -21.89 10.59 -18.64
CA GLN A 4 -21.55 10.73 -17.22
C GLN A 4 -21.78 9.37 -16.56
N SER A 5 -20.72 8.77 -16.03
CA SER A 5 -20.84 7.51 -15.30
C SER A 5 -21.33 7.81 -13.88
N PRO A 6 -22.44 7.20 -13.43
CA PRO A 6 -22.98 7.43 -12.09
C PRO A 6 -22.00 7.04 -10.97
N LEU A 7 -20.92 6.33 -11.30
CA LEU A 7 -19.83 6.03 -10.37
C LEU A 7 -19.15 7.30 -9.83
N TYR A 8 -19.00 8.34 -10.65
CA TYR A 8 -18.24 9.53 -10.28
C TYR A 8 -19.11 10.68 -9.76
N ASP A 9 -20.42 10.65 -10.00
CA ASP A 9 -21.37 11.69 -9.59
C ASP A 9 -22.07 11.35 -8.29
N LEU A 10 -21.38 11.56 -7.17
CA LEU A 10 -21.88 11.33 -5.81
C LEU A 10 -22.55 12.60 -5.23
N PRO A 11 -23.55 12.46 -4.34
CA PRO A 11 -24.42 13.57 -3.95
C PRO A 11 -23.77 14.60 -3.01
N PHE A 12 -22.58 14.33 -2.46
CA PHE A 12 -22.00 15.11 -1.36
C PHE A 12 -21.42 16.49 -1.74
N PHE A 13 -21.37 16.84 -3.04
CA PHE A 13 -20.98 18.18 -3.53
C PHE A 13 -21.90 18.72 -4.63
N TYR A 14 -23.21 18.46 -4.58
CA TYR A 14 -24.12 19.08 -5.55
C TYR A 14 -23.97 20.64 -5.55
N PRO A 15 -23.91 21.33 -6.71
CA PRO A 15 -24.16 20.86 -8.08
C PRO A 15 -22.90 20.44 -8.87
N PHE A 16 -21.76 20.28 -8.22
CA PHE A 16 -20.52 19.86 -8.90
C PHE A 16 -20.64 18.45 -9.47
N LYS A 17 -19.90 18.20 -10.56
CA LYS A 17 -19.86 16.92 -11.27
C LYS A 17 -18.55 16.19 -10.98
N ASN A 18 -18.52 14.89 -11.23
CA ASN A 18 -17.40 13.99 -10.95
C ASN A 18 -16.91 14.11 -9.50
N THR A 19 -17.83 14.32 -8.56
CA THR A 19 -17.53 14.64 -7.15
C THR A 19 -16.70 13.57 -6.45
N LEU A 20 -16.75 12.31 -6.89
CA LEU A 20 -15.84 11.26 -6.41
C LEU A 20 -14.36 11.62 -6.63
N THR A 21 -14.04 12.35 -7.70
CA THR A 21 -12.66 12.73 -8.02
C THR A 21 -12.05 13.77 -7.07
N TYR A 22 -12.87 14.32 -6.16
CA TYR A 22 -12.45 15.33 -5.18
C TYR A 22 -11.91 14.66 -3.90
N SER A 23 -12.05 13.33 -3.77
CA SER A 23 -11.57 12.52 -2.66
C SER A 23 -10.80 11.31 -3.18
N ASP A 24 -10.25 10.48 -2.31
CA ASP A 24 -9.78 9.15 -2.73
C ASP A 24 -10.95 8.30 -3.28
N PRO A 25 -10.71 7.24 -4.06
CA PRO A 25 -11.79 6.48 -4.70
C PRO A 25 -12.60 5.60 -3.73
N PHE A 26 -12.01 5.11 -2.63
CA PHE A 26 -12.64 4.19 -1.65
C PHE A 26 -13.32 2.95 -2.25
N LEU A 27 -13.14 2.60 -3.53
CA LEU A 27 -13.96 1.60 -4.21
C LEU A 27 -13.82 0.22 -3.57
N SER A 28 -12.61 -0.17 -3.17
CA SER A 28 -12.38 -1.45 -2.51
C SER A 28 -13.00 -1.52 -1.13
N SER A 29 -12.88 -0.47 -0.31
CA SER A 29 -13.58 -0.39 0.97
C SER A 29 -15.11 -0.35 0.79
N GLY A 30 -15.61 0.30 -0.27
CA GLY A 30 -17.03 0.31 -0.64
C GLY A 30 -17.54 -1.10 -0.99
N LEU A 31 -16.76 -1.87 -1.77
CA LEU A 31 -17.07 -3.27 -2.06
C LEU A 31 -17.08 -4.13 -0.79
N MET A 32 -16.13 -3.92 0.12
CA MET A 32 -16.15 -4.62 1.42
C MET A 32 -17.40 -4.26 2.23
N ALA A 33 -17.80 -2.98 2.28
CA ALA A 33 -19.04 -2.56 2.94
C ALA A 33 -20.28 -3.21 2.31
N LEU A 34 -20.33 -3.28 0.97
CA LEU A 34 -21.42 -3.92 0.25
C LEU A 34 -21.55 -5.41 0.61
N VAL A 35 -20.44 -6.14 0.68
CA VAL A 35 -20.43 -7.54 1.11
C VAL A 35 -20.94 -7.68 2.54
N VAL A 36 -20.49 -6.83 3.47
CA VAL A 36 -20.98 -6.85 4.86
C VAL A 36 -22.48 -6.59 4.90
N ARG A 37 -22.98 -5.60 4.15
CA ARG A 37 -24.41 -5.25 4.09
C ARG A 37 -25.25 -6.40 3.52
N GLN A 38 -24.75 -7.14 2.55
CA GLN A 38 -25.43 -8.30 1.98
C GLN A 38 -25.49 -9.48 2.97
N LEU A 39 -24.40 -9.72 3.71
CA LEU A 39 -24.33 -10.79 4.70
C LEU A 39 -25.08 -10.45 6.00
N TRP A 40 -25.19 -9.16 6.32
CA TRP A 40 -25.83 -8.66 7.53
C TRP A 40 -26.61 -7.37 7.22
N SER A 41 -27.83 -7.55 6.70
CA SER A 41 -28.70 -6.46 6.24
C SER A 41 -29.06 -5.44 7.34
N GLY A 42 -29.04 -5.85 8.61
CA GLY A 42 -29.28 -4.98 9.78
C GLY A 42 -28.04 -4.29 10.34
N ALA A 43 -26.86 -4.47 9.74
CA ALA A 43 -25.62 -3.85 10.23
C ALA A 43 -25.68 -2.33 10.13
N SER A 44 -25.55 -1.65 11.27
CA SER A 44 -25.37 -0.19 11.30
C SER A 44 -24.09 0.21 10.55
N LEU A 45 -24.02 1.46 10.08
CA LEU A 45 -22.82 1.96 9.39
C LEU A 45 -21.55 1.83 10.26
N ILE A 46 -21.69 2.05 11.57
CA ILE A 46 -20.60 1.90 12.55
C ILE A 46 -20.14 0.45 12.61
N ALA A 47 -21.07 -0.51 12.63
CA ALA A 47 -20.74 -1.93 12.62
C ALA A 47 -19.97 -2.31 11.34
N GLN A 48 -20.37 -1.78 10.18
CA GLN A 48 -19.68 -2.03 8.91
C GLN A 48 -18.24 -1.52 8.92
N VAL A 49 -18.01 -0.30 9.41
CA VAL A 49 -16.65 0.28 9.54
C VAL A 49 -15.80 -0.53 10.51
N ASN A 50 -16.33 -0.91 11.67
CA ASN A 50 -15.61 -1.72 12.65
C ASN A 50 -15.23 -3.09 12.09
N LEU A 51 -16.13 -3.74 11.34
CA LEU A 51 -15.84 -5.00 10.66
C LEU A 51 -14.73 -4.84 9.62
N GLN A 52 -14.70 -3.73 8.89
CA GLN A 52 -13.60 -3.45 7.97
C GLN A 52 -12.27 -3.26 8.68
N LEU A 53 -12.24 -2.56 9.82
CA LEU A 53 -11.03 -2.39 10.63
C LEU A 53 -10.53 -3.73 11.18
N ILE A 54 -11.43 -4.58 11.68
CA ILE A 54 -11.10 -5.93 12.15
C ILE A 54 -10.56 -6.78 11.00
N ALA A 55 -11.28 -6.83 9.88
CA ALA A 55 -10.86 -7.58 8.69
C ALA A 55 -9.51 -7.08 8.17
N GLY A 56 -9.31 -5.76 8.08
CA GLY A 56 -8.07 -5.13 7.68
C GLY A 56 -6.89 -5.50 8.58
N THR A 57 -7.12 -5.56 9.90
CA THR A 57 -6.10 -5.99 10.88
C THR A 57 -5.72 -7.46 10.69
N ILE A 58 -6.71 -8.34 10.59
CA ILE A 58 -6.47 -9.79 10.41
C ILE A 58 -5.77 -10.04 9.08
N LEU A 59 -6.26 -9.44 7.98
CA LEU A 59 -5.66 -9.59 6.66
C LEU A 59 -4.23 -9.05 6.63
N TYR A 60 -3.95 -7.93 7.30
CA TYR A 60 -2.59 -7.39 7.40
C TYR A 60 -1.67 -8.34 8.16
N LEU A 61 -2.11 -8.87 9.30
CA LEU A 61 -1.35 -9.85 10.08
C LEU A 61 -1.03 -11.10 9.26
N LEU A 62 -2.02 -11.66 8.56
CA LEU A 62 -1.87 -12.87 7.75
C LEU A 62 -0.97 -12.64 6.53
N SER A 63 -1.15 -11.53 5.83
CA SER A 63 -0.33 -11.17 4.67
C SER A 63 1.12 -10.89 5.06
N LEU A 64 1.34 -10.20 6.18
CA LEU A 64 2.69 -9.95 6.72
C LEU A 64 3.34 -11.25 7.19
N TYR A 65 2.62 -12.12 7.90
CA TYR A 65 3.09 -13.45 8.25
C TYR A 65 3.52 -14.23 7.00
N TRP A 66 2.66 -14.26 5.98
CA TRP A 66 2.96 -14.99 4.74
C TRP A 66 4.20 -14.42 4.05
N LEU A 67 4.32 -13.10 3.92
CA LEU A 67 5.51 -12.45 3.39
C LEU A 67 6.77 -12.85 4.16
N ILE A 68 6.75 -12.80 5.50
CA ILE A 68 7.92 -13.17 6.31
C ILE A 68 8.30 -14.65 6.10
N ARG A 69 7.30 -15.55 5.98
CA ARG A 69 7.53 -16.96 5.64
C ARG A 69 8.14 -17.10 4.24
N THR A 70 7.64 -16.37 3.25
CA THR A 70 8.19 -16.34 1.88
C THR A 70 9.63 -15.83 1.86
N LEU A 71 9.99 -14.91 2.76
CA LEU A 71 11.35 -14.41 2.93
C LEU A 71 12.28 -15.37 3.68
N GLY A 72 11.79 -16.52 4.15
CA GLY A 72 12.57 -17.54 4.85
C GLY A 72 12.57 -17.43 6.37
N GLY A 73 11.66 -16.64 6.95
CA GLY A 73 11.45 -16.58 8.40
C GLY A 73 10.94 -17.92 8.95
N ARG A 74 11.47 -18.33 10.10
CA ARG A 74 10.96 -19.49 10.86
C ARG A 74 9.54 -19.21 11.36
N GLY A 75 8.72 -20.24 11.53
CA GLY A 75 7.30 -20.10 11.91
C GLY A 75 7.06 -19.20 13.13
N ALA A 76 7.75 -19.48 14.25
CA ALA A 76 7.61 -18.67 15.47
C ALA A 76 8.06 -17.21 15.28
N ALA A 77 9.16 -16.99 14.57
CA ALA A 77 9.64 -15.63 14.29
C ALA A 77 8.70 -14.86 13.36
N ALA A 78 8.12 -15.55 12.37
CA ALA A 78 7.13 -14.95 11.47
C ALA A 78 5.85 -14.54 12.21
N ILE A 79 5.37 -15.34 13.16
CA ILE A 79 4.23 -14.98 14.02
C ILE A 79 4.56 -13.76 14.87
N LEU A 80 5.68 -13.79 15.57
CA LEU A 80 6.07 -12.70 16.47
C LEU A 80 6.22 -11.38 15.69
N LEU A 81 6.91 -11.42 14.55
CA LEU A 81 7.11 -10.26 13.69
C LEU A 81 5.80 -9.77 13.08
N SER A 82 4.93 -10.66 12.59
CA SER A 82 3.65 -10.21 12.02
C SER A 82 2.77 -9.56 13.08
N VAL A 83 2.77 -10.04 14.32
CA VAL A 83 2.09 -9.39 15.45
C VAL A 83 2.69 -8.00 15.71
N ILE A 84 4.01 -7.90 15.91
CA ILE A 84 4.68 -6.62 16.17
C ILE A 84 4.40 -5.61 15.05
N GLY A 85 4.52 -6.01 13.79
CA GLY A 85 4.27 -5.14 12.64
C GLY A 85 2.80 -4.74 12.49
N THR A 86 1.85 -5.62 12.86
CA THR A 86 0.42 -5.30 12.81
C THR A 86 0.01 -4.28 13.88
N PHE A 87 0.64 -4.35 15.04
CA PHE A 87 0.30 -3.54 16.22
C PHE A 87 1.30 -2.39 16.46
N VAL A 88 2.10 -2.02 15.45
CA VAL A 88 2.98 -0.86 15.55
C VAL A 88 2.17 0.43 15.72
N PRO A 89 2.52 1.34 16.66
CA PRO A 89 1.74 2.55 16.93
C PRO A 89 1.43 3.41 15.70
N LEU A 90 2.40 3.50 14.77
CA LEU A 90 2.25 4.25 13.52
C LEU A 90 1.03 3.83 12.70
N ARG A 91 0.66 2.53 12.74
CA ARG A 91 -0.49 2.02 11.99
C ARG A 91 -1.81 2.50 12.60
N PHE A 92 -1.85 2.71 13.92
CA PHE A 92 -3.06 3.15 14.60
C PHE A 92 -3.42 4.61 14.32
N VAL A 93 -2.45 5.44 13.92
CA VAL A 93 -2.70 6.81 13.44
C VAL A 93 -3.67 6.81 12.26
N TYR A 94 -3.66 5.76 11.43
CA TYR A 94 -4.50 5.65 10.25
C TYR A 94 -5.86 4.97 10.49
N VAL A 95 -6.25 4.63 11.73
CA VAL A 95 -7.56 4.00 12.00
C VAL A 95 -8.73 4.88 11.55
N VAL A 96 -8.57 6.21 11.64
CA VAL A 96 -9.57 7.18 11.15
C VAL A 96 -9.58 7.31 9.62
N HIS A 97 -8.55 6.80 8.94
CA HIS A 97 -8.40 6.79 7.49
C HIS A 97 -8.48 5.34 6.98
N VAL A 98 -9.67 4.75 7.03
CA VAL A 98 -9.91 3.32 6.71
C VAL A 98 -9.28 2.90 5.38
N HIS A 99 -9.34 3.76 4.35
CA HIS A 99 -8.74 3.51 3.05
C HIS A 99 -7.21 3.30 3.11
N THR A 100 -6.51 4.11 3.92
CA THR A 100 -5.07 3.98 4.20
C THR A 100 -4.76 2.89 5.21
N TYR A 101 -5.70 2.54 6.10
CA TYR A 101 -5.52 1.46 7.07
C TYR A 101 -5.51 0.06 6.41
N LEU A 102 -6.27 -0.10 5.33
CA LEU A 102 -6.40 -1.32 4.54
C LEU A 102 -5.19 -1.56 3.62
N ILE A 103 -3.98 -1.52 4.17
CA ILE A 103 -2.70 -1.73 3.47
C ILE A 103 -2.24 -3.19 3.39
N PHE A 104 -3.07 -4.15 3.79
CA PHE A 104 -2.73 -5.59 3.77
C PHE A 104 -2.39 -6.10 2.37
N ALA A 105 -2.91 -5.44 1.34
CA ALA A 105 -2.67 -5.82 -0.04
C ALA A 105 -1.19 -5.63 -0.45
N ILE A 106 -0.45 -4.73 0.23
CA ILE A 106 0.98 -4.52 -0.03
C ILE A 106 1.83 -5.76 0.32
N PRO A 107 1.88 -6.24 1.58
CA PRO A 107 2.67 -7.44 1.89
C PRO A 107 2.16 -8.68 1.15
N LEU A 108 0.84 -8.78 0.92
CA LEU A 108 0.23 -9.87 0.17
C LEU A 108 0.74 -9.93 -1.27
N SER A 109 0.80 -8.78 -1.95
CA SER A 109 1.24 -8.72 -3.34
C SER A 109 2.71 -9.08 -3.48
N ILE A 110 3.57 -8.62 -2.57
CA ILE A 110 5.00 -8.91 -2.57
C ILE A 110 5.21 -10.42 -2.40
N ALA A 111 4.50 -11.04 -1.46
CA ALA A 111 4.56 -12.48 -1.24
C ALA A 111 4.13 -13.27 -2.48
N CYS A 112 2.97 -12.92 -3.06
CA CYS A 112 2.48 -13.45 -4.33
C CYS A 112 3.54 -13.30 -5.45
N PHE A 113 4.11 -12.11 -5.58
CA PHE A 113 5.06 -11.80 -6.64
C PHE A 113 6.34 -12.65 -6.52
N ILE A 114 6.87 -12.80 -5.30
CA ILE A 114 8.02 -13.66 -5.04
C ILE A 114 7.69 -15.12 -5.37
N HIS A 115 6.53 -15.62 -4.94
CA HIS A 115 6.11 -16.98 -5.24
C HIS A 115 5.90 -17.24 -6.74
N TYR A 116 5.40 -16.27 -7.48
CA TYR A 116 5.30 -16.37 -8.93
C TYR A 116 6.68 -16.56 -9.57
N ASN A 117 7.65 -15.71 -9.22
CA ASN A 117 9.00 -15.80 -9.80
C ASN A 117 9.73 -17.10 -9.41
N GLN A 118 9.41 -17.69 -8.27
CA GLN A 118 9.99 -18.96 -7.83
C GLN A 118 9.34 -20.19 -8.50
N SER A 119 8.03 -20.14 -8.77
CA SER A 119 7.25 -21.32 -9.18
C SER A 119 6.65 -21.28 -10.59
N GLY A 120 6.59 -20.09 -11.20
CA GLY A 120 5.88 -19.85 -12.46
C GLY A 120 4.35 -19.99 -12.39
N GLN A 121 3.78 -20.23 -11.20
CA GLN A 121 2.34 -20.52 -11.07
C GLN A 121 1.49 -19.25 -11.19
N LYS A 122 0.69 -19.16 -12.25
CA LYS A 122 -0.14 -17.98 -12.59
C LYS A 122 -1.08 -17.50 -11.49
N ARG A 123 -1.55 -18.39 -10.60
CA ARG A 123 -2.40 -18.00 -9.45
C ARG A 123 -1.74 -16.92 -8.58
N PHE A 124 -0.42 -16.95 -8.44
CA PHE A 124 0.31 -15.95 -7.68
C PHE A 124 0.45 -14.62 -8.42
N LEU A 125 0.56 -14.66 -9.76
CA LEU A 125 0.53 -13.44 -10.56
C LEU A 125 -0.86 -12.78 -10.52
N LEU A 126 -1.93 -13.57 -10.56
CA LEU A 126 -3.29 -13.08 -10.36
C LEU A 126 -3.49 -12.51 -8.95
N GLY A 127 -2.96 -13.19 -7.92
CA GLY A 127 -2.98 -12.67 -6.55
C GLY A 127 -2.24 -11.35 -6.39
N PHE A 128 -1.08 -11.20 -7.06
CA PHE A 128 -0.37 -9.92 -7.14
C PHE A 128 -1.22 -8.82 -7.80
N ALA A 129 -1.81 -9.12 -8.97
CA ALA A 129 -2.63 -8.17 -9.71
C ALA A 129 -3.88 -7.75 -8.92
N ALA A 130 -4.58 -8.70 -8.30
CA ALA A 130 -5.76 -8.45 -7.49
C ALA A 130 -5.42 -7.58 -6.25
N ALA A 131 -4.31 -7.88 -5.58
CA ALA A 131 -3.86 -7.08 -4.44
C ALA A 131 -3.47 -5.65 -4.85
N TYR A 132 -2.77 -5.48 -5.99
CA TYR A 132 -2.48 -4.15 -6.52
C TYR A 132 -3.75 -3.39 -6.85
N LEU A 133 -4.67 -3.99 -7.61
CA LEU A 133 -5.93 -3.37 -8.00
C LEU A 133 -6.79 -3.01 -6.79
N PHE A 134 -6.79 -3.85 -5.75
CA PHE A 134 -7.42 -3.52 -4.48
C PHE A 134 -6.80 -2.25 -3.86
N GLN A 135 -5.47 -2.18 -3.75
CA GLN A 135 -4.84 -1.00 -3.14
C GLN A 135 -5.08 0.26 -3.97
N MET A 136 -4.97 0.13 -5.29
CA MET A 136 -5.12 1.18 -6.29
C MET A 136 -6.56 1.70 -6.34
N ALA A 137 -7.55 0.82 -6.33
CA ALA A 137 -8.95 1.24 -6.29
C ALA A 137 -9.39 1.79 -4.92
N ASN A 138 -8.57 1.65 -3.88
CA ASN A 138 -8.87 2.18 -2.56
C ASN A 138 -8.22 3.54 -2.30
N ALA A 139 -6.91 3.65 -2.53
CA ALA A 139 -6.13 4.85 -2.22
C ALA A 139 -4.89 5.00 -3.14
N PRO A 140 -4.83 6.07 -3.97
CA PRO A 140 -3.75 6.28 -4.95
C PRO A 140 -2.36 6.33 -4.31
N MET A 141 -2.23 7.03 -3.19
CA MET A 141 -0.95 7.22 -2.51
C MET A 141 -0.34 5.87 -2.10
N THR A 142 -1.14 4.98 -1.53
CA THR A 142 -0.67 3.66 -1.11
C THR A 142 -0.31 2.76 -2.29
N ALA A 143 -1.02 2.88 -3.42
CA ALA A 143 -0.70 2.15 -4.64
C ALA A 143 0.57 2.69 -5.33
N TYR A 144 0.81 3.99 -5.24
CA TYR A 144 2.06 4.61 -5.68
C TYR A 144 3.26 4.06 -4.88
N PHE A 145 3.19 4.07 -3.54
CA PHE A 145 4.24 3.51 -2.69
C PHE A 145 4.42 1.99 -2.87
N PHE A 146 3.32 1.27 -3.13
CA PHE A 146 3.38 -0.13 -3.53
C PHE A 146 4.23 -0.30 -4.78
N MET A 147 3.99 0.49 -5.85
CA MET A 147 4.71 0.34 -7.11
C MET A 147 6.19 0.67 -6.96
N ILE A 148 6.52 1.69 -6.17
CA ILE A 148 7.91 1.99 -5.80
C ILE A 148 8.53 0.78 -5.09
N THR A 149 7.84 0.19 -4.12
CA THR A 149 8.34 -0.96 -3.36
C THR A 149 8.64 -2.15 -4.28
N ILE A 150 7.74 -2.46 -5.21
CA ILE A 150 7.93 -3.53 -6.20
C ILE A 150 9.05 -3.19 -7.16
N ALA A 151 9.13 -1.95 -7.66
CA ALA A 151 10.19 -1.51 -8.57
C ALA A 151 11.57 -1.59 -7.90
N LEU A 152 11.69 -1.12 -6.66
CA LEU A 152 12.91 -1.23 -5.86
C LEU A 152 13.28 -2.70 -5.65
N TYR A 153 12.35 -3.55 -5.24
CA TYR A 153 12.62 -4.98 -5.10
C TYR A 153 13.11 -5.60 -6.43
N ALA A 154 12.44 -5.28 -7.53
CA ALA A 154 12.73 -5.79 -8.87
C ALA A 154 14.10 -5.35 -9.41
N LEU A 155 14.53 -4.11 -9.13
CA LEU A 155 15.84 -3.58 -9.53
C LEU A 155 17.00 -4.47 -9.06
N PHE A 156 16.90 -5.05 -7.86
CA PHE A 156 17.95 -5.91 -7.30
C PHE A 156 17.84 -7.38 -7.72
N GLN A 157 16.76 -7.79 -8.38
CA GLN A 157 16.53 -9.17 -8.81
C GLN A 157 16.86 -9.33 -10.29
N ARG A 158 18.13 -9.64 -10.63
CA ARG A 158 18.57 -9.78 -12.03
C ARG A 158 17.74 -10.80 -12.84
N GLN A 159 17.26 -11.86 -12.18
CA GLN A 159 16.38 -12.85 -12.79
C GLN A 159 15.04 -12.24 -13.25
N TRP A 160 14.54 -11.24 -12.53
CA TRP A 160 13.28 -10.57 -12.82
C TRP A 160 13.28 -9.86 -14.18
N TRP A 161 14.32 -9.08 -14.48
CA TRP A 161 14.40 -8.39 -15.76
C TRP A 161 14.42 -9.38 -16.94
N GLY A 162 15.09 -10.53 -16.75
CA GLY A 162 15.07 -11.61 -17.74
C GLY A 162 13.69 -12.25 -17.89
N THR A 163 12.95 -12.47 -16.80
CA THR A 163 11.60 -13.03 -16.86
C THR A 163 10.59 -12.03 -17.40
N LEU A 164 10.64 -10.75 -17.02
CA LEU A 164 9.70 -9.73 -17.49
C LEU A 164 9.74 -9.57 -19.01
N ILE A 165 10.95 -9.63 -19.58
CA ILE A 165 11.15 -9.50 -21.04
C ILE A 165 10.68 -10.78 -21.77
N ARG A 166 10.73 -11.95 -21.13
CA ARG A 166 10.44 -13.24 -21.78
C ARG A 166 9.04 -13.80 -21.48
N ASP A 167 8.44 -13.42 -20.37
CA ASP A 167 7.18 -13.95 -19.88
C ASP A 167 6.00 -13.06 -20.28
N ARG A 168 5.32 -13.49 -21.34
CA ARG A 168 4.11 -12.81 -21.85
C ARG A 168 3.04 -12.60 -20.80
N TRP A 169 2.93 -13.45 -19.78
CA TRP A 169 1.91 -13.27 -18.74
C TRP A 169 2.24 -12.11 -17.83
N GLN A 170 3.51 -11.93 -17.44
CA GLN A 170 3.94 -10.75 -16.71
C GLN A 170 3.66 -9.49 -17.54
N GLN A 171 4.02 -9.49 -18.81
CA GLN A 171 3.78 -8.35 -19.71
C GLN A 171 2.31 -7.98 -19.81
N LEU A 172 1.44 -8.96 -20.06
CA LEU A 172 -0.01 -8.75 -20.13
C LEU A 172 -0.59 -8.23 -18.82
N VAL A 173 -0.13 -8.77 -17.68
CA VAL A 173 -0.59 -8.31 -16.37
C VAL A 173 -0.12 -6.89 -16.10
N PHE A 174 1.15 -6.55 -16.28
CA PHE A 174 1.64 -5.18 -16.07
C PHE A 174 0.99 -4.18 -17.03
N ALA A 175 0.81 -4.54 -18.30
CA ALA A 175 0.09 -3.71 -19.27
C ALA A 175 -1.38 -3.51 -18.86
N GLY A 176 -2.06 -4.58 -18.42
CA GLY A 176 -3.42 -4.52 -17.91
C GLY A 176 -3.55 -3.68 -16.65
N LEU A 177 -2.63 -3.82 -15.70
CA LEU A 177 -2.58 -3.01 -14.48
C LEU A 177 -2.36 -1.53 -14.80
N LEU A 178 -1.46 -1.21 -15.73
CA LEU A 178 -1.23 0.15 -16.20
C LEU A 178 -2.50 0.71 -16.86
N PHE A 179 -3.09 -0.04 -17.79
CA PHE A 179 -4.32 0.35 -18.47
C PHE A 179 -5.45 0.63 -17.49
N LEU A 180 -5.70 -0.26 -16.53
CA LEU A 180 -6.75 -0.10 -15.51
C LEU A 180 -6.45 1.08 -14.58
N SER A 181 -5.18 1.28 -14.19
CA SER A 181 -4.78 2.42 -13.36
C SER A 181 -5.04 3.75 -14.08
N VAL A 182 -4.66 3.83 -15.35
CA VAL A 182 -4.93 5.00 -16.19
C VAL A 182 -6.42 5.19 -16.38
N ALA A 183 -7.18 4.14 -16.71
CA ALA A 183 -8.62 4.25 -16.94
C ALA A 183 -9.39 4.76 -15.72
N LEU A 184 -9.03 4.30 -14.52
CA LEU A 184 -9.69 4.73 -13.27
C LEU A 184 -9.23 6.13 -12.82
N TYR A 185 -7.97 6.53 -13.08
CA TYR A 185 -7.48 7.87 -12.69
C TYR A 185 -7.56 8.95 -13.77
N LEU A 186 -7.92 8.60 -15.02
CA LEU A 186 -8.09 9.59 -16.08
C LEU A 186 -9.15 10.66 -15.72
N PRO A 187 -10.31 10.33 -15.12
CA PRO A 187 -11.27 11.35 -14.67
C PRO A 187 -10.71 12.27 -13.59
N TYR A 188 -9.91 11.71 -12.66
CA TYR A 188 -9.24 12.49 -11.62
C TYR A 188 -8.26 13.49 -12.21
N TRP A 189 -7.46 13.05 -13.19
CA TRP A 189 -6.53 13.94 -13.89
C TRP A 189 -7.26 15.04 -14.65
N SER A 190 -8.32 14.70 -15.38
CA SER A 190 -9.09 15.69 -16.14
C SER A 190 -9.74 16.74 -15.25
N GLN A 191 -10.29 16.31 -14.10
CA GLN A 191 -10.93 17.21 -13.16
C GLN A 191 -9.91 18.07 -12.42
N ALA A 192 -8.76 17.50 -12.04
CA ALA A 192 -7.70 18.26 -11.40
C ALA A 192 -7.13 19.34 -12.32
N ALA A 193 -6.99 19.04 -13.61
CA ALA A 193 -6.57 20.00 -14.61
C ALA A 193 -7.60 21.12 -14.83
N SER A 194 -8.90 20.82 -14.80
CA SER A 194 -9.96 21.82 -15.01
C SER A 194 -10.13 22.77 -13.82
N GLU A 195 -10.04 22.24 -12.59
CA GLU A 195 -10.18 23.02 -11.36
C GLU A 195 -8.86 23.62 -10.87
N GLN A 196 -7.75 23.34 -11.57
CA GLN A 196 -6.39 23.68 -11.14
C GLN A 196 -6.08 23.20 -9.71
N SER A 197 -6.61 22.04 -9.33
CA SER A 197 -6.49 21.50 -7.98
C SER A 197 -5.15 20.77 -7.81
N PHE A 198 -4.10 21.57 -7.61
CA PHE A 198 -2.75 21.08 -7.30
C PHE A 198 -2.39 21.50 -5.87
N ARG A 199 -1.68 20.63 -5.15
CA ARG A 199 -1.10 21.00 -3.85
C ARG A 199 0.24 21.66 -4.06
N THR A 200 0.48 22.77 -3.37
CA THR A 200 1.82 23.36 -3.34
C THR A 200 2.75 22.54 -2.45
N ILE A 201 4.07 22.68 -2.64
CA ILE A 201 5.05 22.07 -1.74
C ILE A 201 4.84 22.56 -0.30
N ARG A 202 4.40 23.80 -0.12
CA ARG A 202 4.07 24.38 1.19
C ARG A 202 2.91 23.68 1.87
N ASP A 203 1.87 23.29 1.11
CA ASP A 203 0.75 22.53 1.68
C ASP A 203 1.16 21.10 1.99
N ALA A 204 2.00 20.49 1.14
CA ALA A 204 2.56 19.17 1.39
C ALA A 204 3.48 19.14 2.62
N ALA A 205 4.24 20.22 2.86
CA ALA A 205 5.10 20.39 4.03
C ALA A 205 4.32 20.29 5.34
N HIS A 206 3.05 20.69 5.38
CA HIS A 206 2.23 20.54 6.59
C HIS A 206 2.15 19.08 7.06
N PHE A 207 2.20 18.12 6.13
CA PHE A 207 2.09 16.69 6.40
C PHE A 207 3.46 15.97 6.55
N SER A 208 4.58 16.70 6.43
CA SER A 208 5.92 16.17 6.70
C SER A 208 6.08 15.77 8.17
N TYR A 209 6.80 14.67 8.39
CA TYR A 209 7.16 14.18 9.72
C TYR A 209 8.39 14.92 10.27
N SER A 210 8.32 15.42 11.50
CA SER A 210 9.42 16.17 12.14
C SER A 210 10.60 15.27 12.54
N ILE A 211 11.83 15.80 12.48
CA ILE A 211 13.03 15.08 12.90
C ILE A 211 12.99 14.72 14.40
N GLU A 212 12.45 15.59 15.29
CA GLU A 212 12.39 15.22 16.72
C GLU A 212 11.54 13.99 16.97
N ARG A 213 10.52 13.77 16.14
CA ARG A 213 9.66 12.59 16.24
C ARG A 213 10.37 11.31 15.81
N LEU A 214 11.53 11.38 15.15
CA LEU A 214 12.32 10.19 14.82
C LEU A 214 12.81 9.42 16.06
N GLY A 215 12.87 10.07 17.23
CA GLY A 215 13.12 9.42 18.52
C GLY A 215 11.87 8.84 19.18
N GLY A 216 10.70 9.01 18.57
CA GLY A 216 9.41 8.55 19.10
C GLY A 216 9.28 7.03 19.10
N TRP A 217 8.40 6.54 19.97
CA TRP A 217 8.11 5.10 20.13
C TRP A 217 7.65 4.43 18.83
N ASP A 218 6.98 5.17 17.96
CA ASP A 218 6.54 4.74 16.64
C ASP A 218 7.71 4.43 15.69
N VAL A 219 8.74 5.27 15.67
CA VAL A 219 9.93 5.03 14.84
C VAL A 219 10.84 3.98 15.47
N VAL A 220 11.01 4.01 16.80
CA VAL A 220 11.79 2.99 17.52
C VAL A 220 11.19 1.59 17.33
N ALA A 221 9.87 1.46 17.38
CA ALA A 221 9.20 0.18 17.14
C ALA A 221 9.39 -0.31 15.70
N LEU A 222 9.34 0.58 14.70
CA LEU A 222 9.54 0.24 13.29
C LEU A 222 10.99 -0.14 12.98
N VAL A 223 11.96 0.59 13.54
CA VAL A 223 13.39 0.27 13.42
C VAL A 223 13.69 -1.06 14.12
N SER A 224 13.17 -1.27 15.33
CA SER A 224 13.34 -2.52 16.07
C SER A 224 12.74 -3.70 15.30
N PHE A 225 11.53 -3.55 14.77
CA PHE A 225 10.90 -4.54 13.90
C PHE A 225 11.78 -4.89 12.69
N THR A 226 12.33 -3.87 12.03
CA THR A 226 13.20 -4.03 10.85
C THR A 226 14.49 -4.76 11.20
N ILE A 227 15.12 -4.43 12.33
CA ILE A 227 16.32 -5.09 12.84
C ILE A 227 16.02 -6.56 13.19
N VAL A 228 14.92 -6.85 13.89
CA VAL A 228 14.55 -8.23 14.27
C VAL A 228 14.23 -9.05 13.01
N LEU A 229 13.51 -8.48 12.05
CA LEU A 229 13.27 -9.10 10.75
C LEU A 229 14.60 -9.44 10.05
N PHE A 230 15.53 -8.49 10.03
CA PHE A 230 16.85 -8.66 9.44
C PHE A 230 17.68 -9.76 10.13
N VAL A 231 17.76 -9.75 11.46
CA VAL A 231 18.49 -10.77 12.25
C VAL A 231 17.91 -12.16 11.98
N THR A 232 16.58 -12.25 11.88
CA THR A 232 15.88 -13.49 11.56
C THR A 232 16.23 -13.97 10.14
N MET A 233 16.32 -13.07 9.17
CA MET A 233 16.71 -13.38 7.80
C MET A 233 18.20 -13.73 7.65
N ARG A 234 19.10 -13.10 8.40
CA ARG A 234 20.55 -13.35 8.33
C ARG A 234 20.92 -14.76 8.78
N LYS A 235 20.16 -15.35 9.70
CA LYS A 235 20.32 -16.76 10.08
C LYS A 235 20.03 -17.74 8.92
N SER A 236 19.48 -17.28 7.79
CA SER A 236 19.22 -18.10 6.60
C SER A 236 20.38 -18.15 5.58
N LYS A 237 21.62 -17.80 5.97
CA LYS A 237 22.82 -17.77 5.08
C LYS A 237 22.68 -16.86 3.84
N LYS A 238 21.79 -15.87 3.86
CA LYS A 238 21.62 -14.93 2.74
C LYS A 238 22.84 -14.00 2.61
N THR A 239 23.26 -13.74 1.37
CA THR A 239 24.36 -12.81 1.07
C THR A 239 23.90 -11.36 1.25
N LEU A 240 24.83 -10.43 1.50
CA LEU A 240 24.54 -8.99 1.65
C LEU A 240 23.72 -8.44 0.46
N ARG A 241 24.02 -8.91 -0.75
CA ARG A 241 23.30 -8.58 -1.99
C ARG A 241 21.81 -8.94 -1.95
N GLN A 242 21.45 -10.04 -1.27
CA GLN A 242 20.05 -10.48 -1.12
C GLN A 242 19.29 -9.66 -0.06
N LEU A 243 20.01 -8.91 0.78
CA LEU A 243 19.45 -8.06 1.84
C LEU A 243 19.32 -6.59 1.40
N LEU A 244 20.15 -6.17 0.44
CA LEU A 244 20.18 -4.80 -0.09
C LEU A 244 18.82 -4.23 -0.54
N PRO A 245 17.96 -4.94 -1.31
CA PRO A 245 16.65 -4.42 -1.68
C PRO A 245 15.78 -4.01 -0.48
N TRP A 246 15.84 -4.77 0.61
CA TRP A 246 15.05 -4.48 1.81
C TRP A 246 15.54 -3.24 2.54
N TRP A 247 16.86 -3.03 2.58
CA TRP A 247 17.46 -1.80 3.09
C TRP A 247 17.09 -0.59 2.24
N CYS A 248 17.12 -0.72 0.90
CA CYS A 248 16.72 0.36 0.01
C CYS A 248 15.23 0.70 0.17
N ILE A 249 14.35 -0.30 0.29
CA ILE A 249 12.91 -0.08 0.54
C ILE A 249 12.70 0.62 1.88
N ALA A 250 13.37 0.16 2.95
CA ALA A 250 13.25 0.78 4.27
C ALA A 250 13.77 2.22 4.27
N LEU A 251 14.92 2.47 3.63
CA LEU A 251 15.50 3.81 3.52
C LEU A 251 14.61 4.76 2.71
N VAL A 252 14.10 4.31 1.56
CA VAL A 252 13.17 5.12 0.75
C VAL A 252 11.89 5.41 1.53
N GLY A 253 11.37 4.44 2.30
CA GLY A 253 10.24 4.65 3.19
C GLY A 253 10.52 5.69 4.28
N LEU A 254 11.68 5.62 4.94
CA LEU A 254 12.10 6.60 5.95
C LEU A 254 12.24 8.00 5.36
N VAL A 255 12.85 8.13 4.17
CA VAL A 255 12.97 9.43 3.49
C VAL A 255 11.60 9.95 3.06
N ALA A 256 10.75 9.09 2.50
CA ALA A 256 9.39 9.47 2.10
C ALA A 256 8.54 9.94 3.30
N MET A 257 8.77 9.40 4.49
CA MET A 257 8.10 9.81 5.72
C MET A 257 8.43 11.26 6.11
N LEU A 258 9.67 11.71 5.89
CA LEU A 258 10.06 13.10 6.12
C LEU A 258 9.35 14.07 5.18
N GLY A 259 8.84 13.59 4.04
CA GLY A 259 8.13 14.39 3.06
C GLY A 259 9.06 15.32 2.27
N PRO A 260 8.52 16.35 1.60
CA PRO A 260 9.31 17.20 0.69
C PRO A 260 10.18 18.24 1.40
N VAL A 261 10.02 18.42 2.72
CA VAL A 261 10.78 19.38 3.51
C VAL A 261 11.21 18.78 4.84
N VAL A 262 12.31 19.29 5.38
CA VAL A 262 12.76 18.90 6.71
C VAL A 262 12.09 19.80 7.75
N LYS A 263 11.51 19.19 8.78
CA LYS A 263 10.95 19.89 9.94
C LYS A 263 11.81 19.70 11.19
N VAL A 264 11.99 20.80 11.91
CA VAL A 264 12.60 20.89 13.25
C VAL A 264 11.65 21.75 14.09
N ASP A 265 11.24 21.23 15.23
CA ASP A 265 10.25 21.78 16.15
C ASP A 265 8.89 22.07 15.49
N GLU A 266 8.45 21.14 14.63
CA GLU A 266 7.26 21.27 13.76
C GLU A 266 7.32 22.47 12.77
N GLN A 267 8.45 23.19 12.73
CA GLN A 267 8.70 24.28 11.81
C GLN A 267 9.50 23.80 10.60
N THR A 268 9.15 24.30 9.43
CA THR A 268 9.89 24.02 8.20
C THR A 268 11.23 24.75 8.23
N LEU A 269 12.34 24.02 8.12
CA LEU A 269 13.65 24.62 7.90
C LEU A 269 13.64 25.35 6.54
N ARG A 270 13.98 26.63 6.56
CA ARG A 270 14.08 27.48 5.36
C ARG A 270 15.37 27.24 4.61
#